data_AF-A0A7J6PUZ2-F1
#
_entry.id   AF-A0A7J6PUZ2-F1
#
_cell.length_a   1.000
_cell.length_b   1.000
_cell.length_c   1.000
_cell.angle_alpha   90.00
_cell.angle_beta   90.00
_cell.angle_gamma   90.00
#
_symmetry.space_group_name_H-M   'P 1'
#
loop_
_entity.id
_entity.type
_entity.pdbx_description
1 polymer ?
#
loop_
_entity_poly.entity_id
_entity_poly.type
_entity_poly.pdbx_seq_one_letter_code
_entity_poly.pdbx_strand_id
1 'polypeptide(L)'
;MSASPSSVVFGNSPNTRQDDHHRPTAWTVIWIDEVAFKSDAKAKKDGLSERFKVRVKAYKSSEKCIRAFDKRYKERPPSYGHVQKQIIVVSEGNAEELLDYLHRGKEWLAPKLIILGPTSGQLRRRSKLVSATARNWDQLMGVVGRTLREAS
;
A
#
# COMPACT_ATOMS: atom_id res chain seq x y z
N MET A 1 30.03 -2.16 47.78
CA MET A 1 29.94 -0.85 47.09
C MET A 1 30.14 -1.14 45.60
N SER A 2 29.05 -1.33 44.84
CA SER A 2 28.41 -0.30 43.98
C SER A 2 29.29 0.02 42.76
N ALA A 3 28.89 -0.03 41.49
CA ALA A 3 27.66 -0.37 40.79
C ALA A 3 28.02 -0.59 39.28
N SER A 4 27.28 -1.43 38.56
CA SER A 4 27.11 -1.33 37.09
C SER A 4 25.90 -0.42 36.80
N PRO A 5 25.46 -0.11 35.55
CA PRO A 5 26.01 -0.38 34.19
C PRO A 5 25.90 0.85 33.25
N SER A 6 26.31 0.73 31.97
CA SER A 6 25.61 1.43 30.86
C SER A 6 25.81 0.70 29.55
N SER A 7 24.76 -0.03 29.17
CA SER A 7 24.59 -0.74 27.91
C SER A 7 24.07 0.24 26.84
N VAL A 8 24.78 0.39 25.72
CA VAL A 8 24.20 1.01 24.52
C VAL A 8 23.76 -0.12 23.59
N VAL A 9 22.50 -0.53 23.74
CA VAL A 9 21.82 -1.42 22.81
C VAL A 9 21.35 -0.56 21.63
N PHE A 10 22.03 -0.67 20.49
CA PHE A 10 21.48 -0.18 19.23
C PHE A 10 20.28 -1.06 18.88
N GLY A 11 19.09 -0.47 18.99
CA GLY A 11 17.84 -1.12 18.61
C GLY A 11 17.85 -1.47 17.13
N ASN A 12 17.98 -2.77 16.86
CA ASN A 12 17.70 -3.33 15.54
C ASN A 12 16.27 -2.95 15.15
N SER A 13 16.16 -2.24 14.03
CA SER A 13 14.90 -1.99 13.35
C SER A 13 14.11 -3.31 13.23
N PRO A 14 12.80 -3.33 13.57
CA PRO A 14 11.96 -4.48 13.28
C PRO A 14 11.74 -4.53 11.77
N ASN A 15 12.70 -5.11 11.07
CA ASN A 15 12.51 -5.57 9.70
C ASN A 15 11.37 -6.57 9.76
N THR A 16 10.24 -6.10 9.26
CA THR A 16 8.99 -6.83 9.12
C THR A 16 9.30 -8.15 8.41
N ARG A 17 9.40 -9.23 9.16
CA ARG A 17 9.25 -10.58 8.64
C ARG A 17 7.81 -10.67 8.13
N GLN A 18 7.63 -10.28 6.88
CA GLN A 18 6.41 -10.50 6.13
C GLN A 18 6.33 -12.01 5.93
N ASP A 19 5.71 -12.70 6.88
CA ASP A 19 5.31 -14.09 6.72
C ASP A 19 4.43 -14.17 5.47
N ASP A 20 5.01 -14.75 4.42
CA ASP A 20 4.40 -14.92 3.11
C ASP A 20 3.59 -16.23 3.10
N HIS A 21 2.73 -16.43 4.11
CA HIS A 21 1.77 -17.53 4.10
C HIS A 21 0.75 -17.28 2.97
N HIS A 22 0.93 -18.01 1.87
CA HIS A 22 0.11 -18.00 0.68
C HIS A 22 -1.30 -18.53 0.99
N ARG A 23 -2.23 -17.66 1.42
CA ARG A 23 -3.67 -17.91 1.23
C ARG A 23 -4.00 -17.56 -0.22
N PRO A 24 -4.36 -18.53 -1.09
CA PRO A 24 -4.40 -18.33 -2.55
C PRO A 24 -5.51 -17.39 -3.09
N THR A 25 -6.30 -16.72 -2.24
CA THR A 25 -7.53 -16.02 -2.69
C THR A 25 -7.75 -14.64 -2.08
N ALA A 26 -6.90 -14.19 -1.15
CA ALA A 26 -7.12 -12.92 -0.45
C ALA A 26 -6.61 -11.72 -1.26
N TRP A 27 -7.44 -10.67 -1.35
CA TRP A 27 -7.02 -9.37 -1.88
C TRP A 27 -5.86 -8.79 -1.07
N THR A 28 -4.95 -8.07 -1.73
CA THR A 28 -3.86 -7.34 -1.09
C THR A 28 -4.06 -5.84 -1.21
N VAL A 29 -4.11 -5.13 -0.09
CA VAL A 29 -4.06 -3.66 -0.05
C VAL A 29 -2.61 -3.23 0.13
N ILE A 30 -2.09 -2.43 -0.80
CA ILE A 30 -0.75 -1.83 -0.74
C ILE A 30 -0.91 -0.37 -0.32
N TRP A 31 -0.53 -0.05 0.92
CA TRP A 31 -0.61 1.31 1.46
C TRP A 31 0.74 2.04 1.39
N ILE A 32 0.80 3.13 0.65
CA ILE A 32 2.00 3.91 0.37
C ILE A 32 1.88 5.27 1.05
N ASP A 33 2.49 5.37 2.24
CA ASP A 33 2.50 6.57 3.07
C ASP A 33 3.58 6.43 4.15
N GLU A 34 4.22 7.54 4.53
CA GLU A 34 5.14 7.55 5.66
C GLU A 34 4.42 7.22 6.97
N VAL A 35 3.18 7.69 7.15
CA VAL A 35 2.40 7.43 8.35
C VAL A 35 2.08 5.95 8.50
N ALA A 36 2.09 5.17 7.41
CA ALA A 36 1.86 3.73 7.45
C ALA A 36 2.93 2.96 8.26
N PHE A 37 4.02 3.61 8.67
CA PHE A 37 5.09 3.02 9.49
C PHE A 37 5.15 3.56 10.93
N LYS A 38 4.28 4.51 11.28
CA LYS A 38 4.16 5.01 12.65
C LYS A 38 3.45 3.98 13.53
N SER A 39 3.64 4.05 14.84
CA SER A 39 3.00 3.17 15.84
C SER A 39 1.50 3.04 15.63
N ASP A 40 0.84 4.17 15.36
CA ASP A 40 -0.62 4.26 15.23
C ASP A 40 -1.15 3.63 13.93
N ALA A 41 -0.28 3.34 12.97
CA ALA A 41 -0.68 2.67 11.74
C ALA A 41 -0.96 1.18 11.94
N LYS A 42 -0.47 0.57 13.03
CA LYS A 42 -0.76 -0.84 13.31
C LYS A 42 -2.27 -1.06 13.43
N ALA A 43 -2.95 -0.29 14.27
CA ALA A 43 -4.40 -0.36 14.45
C ALA A 43 -5.17 -0.15 13.13
N LYS A 44 -4.69 0.75 12.27
CA LYS A 44 -5.27 1.00 10.94
C LYS A 44 -5.11 -0.18 9.99
N LYS A 45 -3.91 -0.79 9.93
CA LYS A 45 -3.64 -1.98 9.11
C LYS A 45 -4.44 -3.19 9.60
N ASP A 46 -4.49 -3.38 10.92
CA ASP A 46 -5.24 -4.45 11.55
C ASP A 46 -6.74 -4.28 11.26
N GLY A 47 -7.27 -3.05 11.42
CA GLY A 47 -8.65 -2.73 11.07
C GLY A 47 -9.01 -2.98 9.60
N LEU A 48 -8.12 -2.68 8.64
CA LEU A 48 -8.30 -3.05 7.24
C LEU A 48 -8.31 -4.57 7.04
N SER A 49 -7.32 -5.25 7.62
CA SER A 49 -7.12 -6.70 7.45
C SER A 49 -8.28 -7.49 8.06
N GLU A 50 -8.70 -7.14 9.27
CA GLU A 50 -9.77 -7.84 10.00
C GLU A 50 -11.13 -7.62 9.37
N ARG A 51 -11.44 -6.37 8.98
CA ARG A 51 -12.74 -5.99 8.44
C ARG A 51 -12.99 -6.55 7.04
N PHE A 52 -11.97 -6.56 6.19
CA PHE A 52 -12.12 -6.96 4.78
C PHE A 52 -11.48 -8.30 4.45
N LYS A 53 -10.83 -8.97 5.42
CA LYS A 53 -10.09 -10.23 5.23
C LYS A 53 -9.05 -10.13 4.11
N VAL A 54 -8.38 -8.98 4.05
CA VAL A 54 -7.33 -8.67 3.07
C VAL A 54 -5.94 -8.69 3.71
N ARG A 55 -4.91 -8.92 2.90
CA ARG A 55 -3.52 -8.70 3.32
C ARG A 55 -3.19 -7.22 3.15
N VAL A 56 -2.58 -6.60 4.16
CA VAL A 56 -2.09 -5.21 4.04
C VAL A 56 -0.56 -5.20 3.95
N LYS A 57 -0.03 -4.70 2.83
CA LYS A 57 1.40 -4.37 2.67
C LYS A 57 1.56 -2.86 2.75
N ALA A 58 2.66 -2.40 3.33
CA ALA A 58 2.92 -0.97 3.43
C ALA A 58 4.29 -0.60 2.87
N TYR A 59 4.39 0.58 2.27
CA TYR A 59 5.64 1.19 1.82
C TYR A 59 5.71 2.64 2.31
N LYS A 60 6.89 3.06 2.80
CA LYS A 60 7.07 4.39 3.39
C LYS A 60 6.93 5.51 2.35
N SER A 61 7.25 5.20 1.09
CA SER A 61 7.20 6.14 -0.04
C SER A 61 6.92 5.40 -1.34
N SER A 62 6.53 6.16 -2.38
CA SER A 62 6.35 5.66 -3.73
C SER A 62 7.64 5.07 -4.29
N GLU A 63 8.78 5.75 -4.14
CA GLU A 63 10.09 5.23 -4.51
C GLU A 63 10.35 3.80 -3.97
N LYS A 64 10.08 3.54 -2.69
CA LYS A 64 10.29 2.20 -2.10
C LYS A 64 9.33 1.16 -2.69
N CYS A 65 8.09 1.56 -2.96
CA CYS A 65 7.10 0.70 -3.60
C CYS A 65 7.53 0.35 -5.03
N ILE A 66 7.96 1.34 -5.81
CA ILE A 66 8.45 1.20 -7.17
C ILE A 66 9.63 0.23 -7.23
N ARG A 67 10.66 0.44 -6.39
CA ARG A 67 11.81 -0.48 -6.29
C ARG A 67 11.38 -1.93 -5.98
N ALA A 68 10.39 -2.10 -5.10
CA ALA A 68 9.87 -3.42 -4.77
C ALA A 68 9.09 -4.05 -5.95
N PHE A 69 8.34 -3.26 -6.71
CA PHE A 69 7.68 -3.70 -7.93
C PHE A 69 8.67 -4.10 -9.01
N ASP A 70 9.69 -3.29 -9.29
CA ASP A 70 10.71 -3.62 -10.30
C ASP A 70 11.46 -4.90 -9.95
N LYS A 71 11.83 -5.07 -8.67
CA LYS A 71 12.46 -6.31 -8.18
C LYS A 71 11.56 -7.53 -8.39
N ARG A 72 10.25 -7.40 -8.14
CA ARG A 72 9.31 -8.52 -8.18
C ARG A 72 8.88 -8.88 -9.59
N TYR A 73 8.76 -7.89 -10.48
CA TYR A 73 8.06 -8.07 -11.74
C TYR A 73 8.91 -7.96 -12.99
N LYS A 74 10.21 -7.63 -12.89
CA LYS A 74 11.19 -7.64 -14.00
C LYS A 74 10.56 -7.28 -15.37
N GLU A 75 9.84 -6.16 -15.38
CA GLU A 75 9.16 -5.53 -16.53
C GLU A 75 8.04 -6.31 -17.22
N ARG A 76 7.73 -7.55 -16.84
CA ARG A 76 6.71 -8.35 -17.52
C ARG A 76 5.43 -8.45 -16.68
N PRO A 77 4.24 -8.30 -17.31
CA PRO A 77 3.01 -8.67 -16.66
C PRO A 77 3.05 -10.16 -16.28
N PRO A 78 2.39 -10.57 -15.18
CA PRO A 78 2.24 -11.97 -14.86
C PRO A 78 1.61 -12.70 -16.05
N SER A 79 2.08 -13.93 -16.32
CA SER A 79 1.57 -14.76 -17.41
C SER A 79 0.03 -14.82 -17.39
N TYR A 80 -0.57 -14.76 -18.58
CA TYR A 80 -2.01 -14.79 -18.82
C TYR A 80 -2.71 -15.75 -17.85
N GLY A 81 -3.51 -15.22 -16.92
CA GLY A 81 -4.28 -15.99 -15.94
C GLY A 81 -4.16 -15.50 -14.49
N HIS A 82 -3.09 -14.80 -14.11
CA HIS A 82 -2.91 -14.27 -12.75
C HIS A 82 -3.11 -12.75 -12.69
N VAL A 83 -4.37 -12.30 -12.78
CA VAL A 83 -4.71 -10.90 -12.45
C VAL A 83 -4.47 -10.70 -10.95
N GLN A 84 -3.62 -9.73 -10.62
CA GLN A 84 -3.32 -9.44 -9.22
C GLN A 84 -4.55 -8.82 -8.55
N LYS A 85 -5.11 -9.54 -7.57
CA LYS A 85 -6.14 -9.02 -6.67
C LYS A 85 -5.51 -8.02 -5.71
N GLN A 86 -5.22 -6.82 -6.19
CA GLN A 86 -4.60 -5.78 -5.38
C GLN A 86 -5.24 -4.41 -5.53
N ILE A 87 -5.26 -3.67 -4.43
CA ILE A 87 -5.69 -2.28 -4.35
C ILE A 87 -4.50 -1.48 -3.83
N ILE A 88 -4.10 -0.45 -4.57
CA ILE A 88 -3.08 0.48 -4.09
C ILE A 88 -3.78 1.68 -3.45
N VAL A 89 -3.39 2.00 -2.23
CA VAL A 89 -3.77 3.21 -1.52
C VAL A 89 -2.51 4.06 -1.37
N VAL A 90 -2.47 5.21 -2.04
CA VAL A 90 -1.30 6.10 -2.01
C VAL A 90 -1.70 7.44 -1.40
N SER A 91 -0.86 7.97 -0.52
CA SER A 91 -1.02 9.33 -0.05
C SER A 91 -0.82 10.34 -1.16
N GLU A 92 -1.51 11.46 -1.08
CA GLU A 92 -1.44 12.51 -2.10
C GLU A 92 0.00 12.98 -2.39
N GLY A 93 0.82 13.18 -1.36
CA GLY A 93 2.24 13.59 -1.52
C GLY A 93 3.12 12.53 -2.19
N ASN A 94 2.66 11.28 -2.29
CA ASN A 94 3.37 10.18 -2.97
C ASN A 94 2.73 9.84 -4.33
N ALA A 95 1.56 10.41 -4.64
CA ALA A 95 0.74 9.95 -5.76
C ALA A 95 1.35 10.29 -7.12
N GLU A 96 1.93 11.48 -7.30
CA GLU A 96 2.48 11.91 -8.59
C GLU A 96 3.62 11.01 -9.06
N GLU A 97 4.62 10.76 -8.21
CA GLU A 97 5.75 9.87 -8.52
C GLU A 97 5.27 8.46 -8.92
N LEU A 98 4.28 7.92 -8.20
CA LEU A 98 3.72 6.61 -8.52
C LEU A 98 2.96 6.62 -9.84
N LEU A 99 2.16 7.65 -10.10
CA LEU A 99 1.41 7.79 -11.35
C LEU A 99 2.34 7.88 -12.55
N ASP A 100 3.41 8.67 -12.45
CA ASP A 100 4.42 8.79 -13.51
C ASP A 100 5.11 7.46 -13.79
N TYR A 101 5.39 6.66 -12.76
CA TYR A 101 5.90 5.30 -12.93
C TYR A 101 4.87 4.37 -13.61
N LEU A 102 3.60 4.42 -13.18
CA LEU A 102 2.55 3.56 -13.74
C LEU A 102 2.25 3.88 -15.22
N HIS A 103 2.22 5.16 -15.60
CA HIS A 103 2.01 5.58 -16.99
C HIS A 103 3.13 5.14 -17.94
N ARG A 104 4.30 4.71 -17.44
CA ARG A 104 5.39 4.12 -18.25
C ARG A 104 5.12 2.65 -18.61
N GLY A 105 3.87 2.30 -18.93
CA GLY A 105 3.45 0.96 -19.34
C GLY A 105 3.32 -0.05 -18.18
N LYS A 106 3.23 0.42 -16.93
CA LYS A 106 3.12 -0.40 -15.73
C LYS A 106 1.71 -0.32 -15.10
N GLU A 107 0.71 0.15 -15.84
CA GLU A 107 -0.67 0.37 -15.39
C GLU A 107 -1.31 -0.90 -14.80
N TRP A 108 -0.95 -2.07 -15.33
CA TRP A 108 -1.40 -3.38 -14.86
C TRP A 108 -1.00 -3.70 -13.40
N LEU A 109 -0.02 -2.99 -12.84
CA LEU A 109 0.33 -3.08 -11.42
C LEU A 109 -0.70 -2.39 -10.53
N ALA A 110 -1.52 -1.49 -11.05
CA ALA A 110 -2.45 -0.72 -10.24
C ALA A 110 -3.88 -0.83 -10.79
N PRO A 111 -4.45 -2.05 -10.85
CA PRO A 111 -5.79 -2.25 -11.41
C PRO A 111 -6.85 -1.46 -10.62
N LYS A 112 -6.58 -1.20 -9.34
CA LYS A 112 -7.35 -0.29 -8.49
C LYS A 112 -6.39 0.62 -7.73
N LEU A 113 -6.43 1.92 -8.02
CA LEU A 113 -5.63 2.96 -7.36
C LEU A 113 -6.54 3.95 -6.64
N ILE A 114 -6.29 4.15 -5.35
CA ILE A 114 -7.00 5.08 -4.49
C ILE A 114 -6.01 6.11 -3.96
N ILE A 115 -6.31 7.39 -4.14
CA ILE A 115 -5.51 8.47 -3.57
C ILE A 115 -6.14 8.93 -2.24
N LEU A 116 -5.34 8.94 -1.17
CA LEU A 116 -5.70 9.44 0.15
C LEU A 116 -5.11 10.84 0.36
N GLY A 117 -5.97 11.85 0.46
CA GLY A 117 -5.56 13.22 0.75
C GLY A 117 -6.67 14.25 0.53
N PRO A 118 -6.54 15.46 1.12
CA PRO A 118 -7.56 16.49 1.05
C PRO A 118 -7.80 17.00 -0.37
N THR A 119 -6.76 17.07 -1.21
CA THR A 119 -6.80 17.61 -2.58
C THR A 119 -6.75 16.53 -3.66
N SER A 120 -6.78 15.25 -3.25
CA SER A 120 -6.80 14.05 -4.11
C SER A 120 -7.77 14.09 -5.31
N GLY A 121 -8.87 14.83 -5.20
CA GLY A 121 -9.83 15.03 -6.29
C GLY A 121 -9.24 15.70 -7.55
N GLN A 122 -8.21 16.54 -7.41
CA GLN A 122 -7.53 17.17 -8.54
C GLN A 122 -6.71 16.14 -9.32
N LEU A 123 -5.98 15.27 -8.61
CA LEU A 123 -5.16 14.21 -9.22
C LEU A 123 -6.01 13.19 -9.98
N ARG A 124 -7.21 12.86 -9.48
CA ARG A 124 -8.14 11.98 -10.20
C ARG A 124 -8.56 12.52 -11.57
N ARG A 125 -8.65 13.85 -11.73
CA ARG A 125 -8.98 14.45 -13.04
C ARG A 125 -7.82 14.36 -14.03
N ARG A 126 -6.58 14.23 -13.53
CA ARG A 126 -5.36 14.21 -14.34
C ARG A 126 -4.96 12.81 -14.82
N SER A 127 -5.42 11.74 -14.15
CA SER A 127 -5.11 10.37 -14.54
C SER A 127 -6.32 9.44 -14.46
N LYS A 128 -6.54 8.68 -15.52
CA LYS A 128 -7.56 7.64 -15.60
C LYS A 128 -7.25 6.41 -14.74
N LEU A 129 -6.01 6.26 -14.27
CA LEU A 129 -5.60 5.18 -13.37
C LEU A 129 -6.24 5.30 -12.00
N VAL A 130 -6.56 6.53 -11.58
CA VAL A 130 -7.15 6.80 -10.26
C VAL A 130 -8.61 6.33 -10.24
N SER A 131 -8.82 5.17 -9.65
CA SER A 131 -10.15 4.57 -9.53
C SER A 131 -11.05 5.36 -8.57
N ALA A 132 -10.48 5.81 -7.45
CA ALA A 132 -11.21 6.57 -6.44
C ALA A 132 -10.30 7.48 -5.60
N THR A 133 -10.92 8.33 -4.79
CA THR A 133 -10.23 9.26 -3.89
C THR A 133 -10.89 9.22 -2.52
N ALA A 134 -10.09 9.34 -1.47
CA ALA A 134 -10.54 9.49 -0.09
C ALA A 134 -9.84 10.68 0.56
N ARG A 135 -10.55 11.46 1.38
CA ARG A 135 -9.99 12.61 2.10
C ARG A 135 -9.49 12.26 3.49
N ASN A 136 -10.01 11.19 4.07
CA ASN A 136 -9.67 10.71 5.40
C ASN A 136 -9.81 9.18 5.48
N TRP A 137 -9.48 8.63 6.64
CA TRP A 137 -9.45 7.19 6.86
C TRP A 137 -10.83 6.54 6.79
N ASP A 138 -11.87 7.15 7.36
CA ASP A 138 -13.23 6.61 7.32
C ASP A 138 -13.76 6.50 5.89
N GLN A 139 -13.52 7.55 5.09
CA GLN A 139 -13.86 7.52 3.68
C GLN A 139 -13.08 6.44 2.94
N LEU A 140 -11.78 6.28 3.24
CA LEU A 140 -10.95 5.22 2.65
C LEU A 140 -11.54 3.84 2.93
N MET A 141 -11.94 3.55 4.16
CA MET A 141 -12.56 2.27 4.52
C MET A 141 -13.82 2.01 3.69
N GLY A 142 -14.66 3.03 3.50
CA GLY A 142 -15.85 2.94 2.65
C GLY A 142 -15.53 2.70 1.18
N VAL A 143 -14.49 3.34 0.64
CA VAL A 143 -14.05 3.16 -0.75
C VAL A 143 -13.45 1.76 -0.96
N VAL A 144 -12.51 1.32 -0.10
CA VAL A 144 -11.89 -0.01 -0.18
C VAL A 144 -12.97 -1.10 -0.13
N GLY A 145 -13.93 -1.00 0.80
CA GLY A 145 -15.03 -1.96 0.89
C GLY A 145 -15.90 -2.01 -0.38
N ARG A 146 -16.15 -0.86 -1.03
CA ARG A 146 -16.85 -0.81 -2.32
C ARG A 146 -16.04 -1.48 -3.42
N THR A 147 -14.77 -1.10 -3.54
CA THR A 147 -13.85 -1.62 -4.57
C THR A 147 -13.70 -3.14 -4.49
N LEU A 148 -13.62 -3.70 -3.27
CA LEU A 148 -13.56 -5.14 -3.06
C LEU A 148 -14.84 -5.85 -3.49
N ARG A 149 -16.02 -5.27 -3.22
CA ARG A 149 -17.32 -5.83 -3.64
C ARG A 149 -17.51 -5.81 -5.15
N GLU A 150 -17.08 -4.74 -5.81
CA GLU A 150 -17.19 -4.60 -7.27
C GLU A 150 -16.26 -5.54 -8.04
N ALA A 151 -15.22 -6.04 -7.38
CA ALA A 151 -14.18 -6.85 -8.00
C ALA A 151 -14.16 -8.32 -7.52
N SER A 152 -15.11 -8.70 -6.66
CA SER A 152 -15.34 -10.08 -6.22
C SER A 152 -16.43 -10.72 -7.07
#